data_AF-A0A7S2JE94-F1
#
_entry.id   AF-A0A7S2JE94-F1
#
_cell.length_a   1.000
_cell.length_b   1.000
_cell.length_c   1.000
_cell.angle_alpha   90.00
_cell.angle_beta   90.00
_cell.angle_gamma   90.00
#
_symmetry.space_group_name_H-M   'P 1'
#
loop_
_entity.id
_entity.type
_entity.pdbx_description
1 polymer ?
#
loop_
_entity_poly.entity_id
_entity_poly.type
_entity_poly.pdbx_seq_one_letter_code
_entity_poly.pdbx_strand_id
1 'polypeptide(L)'
;SDSSWKNVISIGDSDFERVALSTVANEHFRNRTKNGQTLESGVTRMAIAPDGHLIRLRTKTVKLLDEPSVEELIAQVSLLQSWLPHIVSKDAGMDVDLMGSQDDHYLTEVHRQVTGTNDVMRWRELASIP
;
A
#
# COMPACT_ATOMS: atom_id res chain seq x y z
N SER A 1 -25.29 11.45 2.19
CA SER A 1 -23.89 11.35 2.60
C SER A 1 -23.07 10.99 1.37
N ASP A 2 -22.37 11.94 0.78
CA ASP A 2 -21.56 11.66 -0.40
C ASP A 2 -20.40 10.72 -0.05
N SER A 3 -20.44 9.52 -0.62
CA SER A 3 -19.40 8.51 -0.43
C SER A 3 -18.16 8.95 -1.20
N SER A 4 -17.23 9.60 -0.51
CA SER A 4 -15.92 9.93 -1.06
C SER A 4 -14.95 8.76 -0.89
N TRP A 5 -14.13 8.47 -1.90
CA TRP A 5 -13.00 7.55 -1.74
C TRP A 5 -12.00 8.13 -0.76
N LYS A 6 -11.92 7.56 0.45
CA LYS A 6 -10.96 7.97 1.49
C LYS A 6 -9.70 7.10 1.48
N ASN A 7 -9.87 5.83 1.08
CA ASN A 7 -8.83 4.81 1.01
C ASN A 7 -9.05 3.98 -0.26
N VAL A 8 -7.99 3.76 -1.02
CA VAL A 8 -7.97 2.82 -2.15
C VAL A 8 -6.76 1.91 -1.97
N ILE A 9 -6.99 0.60 -2.05
CA ILE A 9 -5.97 -0.44 -1.82
C ILE A 9 -5.78 -1.21 -3.12
N SER A 10 -4.52 -1.40 -3.55
CA SER A 10 -4.14 -2.31 -4.62
C SER A 10 -3.16 -3.35 -4.08
N ILE A 11 -3.41 -4.61 -4.42
CA ILE A 11 -2.54 -5.75 -4.09
C ILE A 11 -2.43 -6.58 -5.36
N GLY A 12 -1.21 -6.80 -5.83
CA GLY A 12 -0.92 -7.59 -7.04
C GLY A 12 0.57 -7.58 -7.35
N ASP A 13 1.00 -8.30 -8.36
CA ASP A 13 2.41 -8.53 -8.70
C ASP A 13 2.99 -7.52 -9.70
N SER A 14 2.12 -6.79 -10.42
CA SER A 14 2.55 -5.90 -11.49
C SER A 14 2.80 -4.47 -11.04
N ASP A 15 3.92 -3.89 -11.49
CA ASP A 15 4.18 -2.45 -11.37
C ASP A 15 3.13 -1.60 -12.12
N PHE A 16 2.45 -2.17 -13.12
CA PHE A 16 1.40 -1.48 -13.85
C PHE A 16 0.25 -1.08 -12.93
N GLU A 17 -0.17 -1.96 -12.02
CA GLU A 17 -1.27 -1.68 -11.09
C GLU A 17 -0.89 -0.59 -10.08
N ARG A 18 0.36 -0.62 -9.60
CA ARG A 18 0.93 0.41 -8.73
C ARG A 18 0.92 1.79 -9.38
N VAL A 19 1.38 1.87 -10.63
CA VAL A 19 1.39 3.12 -11.42
C VAL A 19 -0.02 3.58 -11.77
N ALA A 20 -0.89 2.65 -12.18
CA ALA A 20 -2.29 2.93 -12.53
C ALA A 20 -3.05 3.49 -11.32
N LEU A 21 -2.91 2.89 -10.14
CA LEU A 21 -3.55 3.38 -8.92
C LEU A 21 -3.11 4.81 -8.61
N SER A 22 -1.80 5.08 -8.65
CA SER A 22 -1.29 6.43 -8.38
C SER A 22 -1.82 7.46 -9.38
N THR A 23 -1.91 7.08 -10.66
CA THR A 23 -2.42 7.93 -11.74
C THR A 23 -3.90 8.25 -11.55
N VAL A 24 -4.75 7.23 -11.41
CA VAL A 24 -6.20 7.38 -11.23
C VAL A 24 -6.53 8.15 -9.96
N ALA A 25 -5.83 7.85 -8.85
CA ALA A 25 -5.99 8.56 -7.60
C ALA A 25 -5.62 10.04 -7.73
N ASN A 26 -4.54 10.35 -8.45
CA ASN A 26 -4.10 11.73 -8.69
C ASN A 26 -5.11 12.50 -9.55
N GLU A 27 -5.61 11.90 -10.63
CA GLU A 27 -6.62 12.50 -11.49
C GLU A 27 -7.93 12.76 -10.73
N HIS A 28 -8.41 11.74 -9.99
CA HIS A 28 -9.60 11.88 -9.14
C HIS A 28 -9.43 13.01 -8.12
N PHE A 29 -8.30 13.05 -7.43
CA PHE A 29 -8.00 14.08 -6.45
C PHE A 29 -7.99 15.47 -7.07
N ARG A 30 -7.26 15.68 -8.18
CA ARG A 30 -7.17 16.96 -8.88
C ARG A 30 -8.52 17.45 -9.38
N ASN A 31 -9.38 16.54 -9.87
CA ASN A 31 -10.72 16.89 -10.33
C ASN A 31 -11.60 17.38 -9.18
N ARG A 32 -11.50 16.77 -7.99
CA ARG A 32 -12.27 17.18 -6.81
C ARG A 32 -11.76 18.44 -6.13
N THR A 33 -10.47 18.71 -6.25
CA THR A 33 -9.81 19.84 -5.57
C THR A 33 -9.47 20.96 -6.56
N LYS A 34 -10.08 20.96 -7.75
CA LYS A 34 -9.86 21.97 -8.78
C LYS A 34 -10.19 23.35 -8.22
N ASN A 35 -9.26 24.29 -8.30
CA ASN A 35 -9.33 25.63 -7.69
C ASN A 35 -9.31 25.62 -6.15
N GLY A 36 -9.00 24.49 -5.52
CA GLY A 36 -8.73 24.38 -4.10
C GLY A 36 -7.25 24.60 -3.77
N GLN A 37 -6.87 24.34 -2.52
CA GLN A 37 -5.50 24.43 -2.03
C GLN A 37 -4.94 23.04 -1.72
N THR A 38 -3.91 22.61 -2.44
CA THR A 38 -3.18 21.38 -2.13
C THR A 38 -2.32 21.58 -0.87
N LEU A 39 -2.45 20.64 0.07
CA LEU A 39 -1.68 20.60 1.32
C LEU A 39 -0.59 19.51 1.28
N GLU A 40 -0.91 18.34 0.73
CA GLU A 40 -0.01 17.19 0.65
C GLU A 40 -0.22 16.44 -0.68
N SER A 41 0.87 15.94 -1.25
CA SER A 41 0.89 15.09 -2.45
C SER A 41 1.68 13.81 -2.19
N GLY A 42 1.50 12.80 -3.04
CA GLY A 42 2.13 11.49 -2.89
C GLY A 42 1.10 10.41 -2.59
N VAL A 43 1.46 9.43 -1.76
CA VAL A 43 0.57 8.29 -1.40
C VAL A 43 -0.57 8.71 -0.48
N THR A 44 -0.36 9.72 0.35
CA THR A 44 -1.42 10.48 1.02
C THR A 44 -1.57 11.80 0.26
N ARG A 45 -2.80 12.14 -0.12
CA ARG A 45 -3.13 13.39 -0.79
C ARG A 45 -4.11 14.17 0.05
N MET A 46 -3.79 15.42 0.34
CA MET A 46 -4.62 16.31 1.14
C MET A 46 -4.80 17.67 0.47
N ALA A 47 -6.02 18.18 0.46
CA ALA A 47 -6.33 19.51 -0.06
C ALA A 47 -7.60 20.07 0.59
N ILE A 48 -7.73 21.38 0.55
CA ILE A 48 -8.98 22.08 0.83
C ILE A 48 -9.67 22.30 -0.51
N ALA A 49 -10.85 21.71 -0.70
CA ALA A 49 -11.68 21.91 -1.89
C ALA A 49 -12.25 23.35 -1.93
N PRO A 50 -12.74 23.83 -3.09
CA PRO A 50 -13.27 25.20 -3.22
C PRO A 50 -14.43 25.54 -2.28
N ASP A 51 -15.19 24.52 -1.87
CA ASP A 51 -16.29 24.62 -0.90
C ASP A 51 -15.79 24.64 0.57
N GLY A 52 -14.48 24.59 0.79
CA GLY A 52 -13.85 24.58 2.11
C GLY A 52 -13.72 23.19 2.72
N HIS A 53 -14.18 22.12 2.07
CA HIS A 53 -14.05 20.77 2.62
C HIS A 53 -12.62 20.23 2.53
N LEU A 54 -12.12 19.67 3.63
CA LEU A 54 -10.87 18.92 3.64
C LEU A 54 -11.05 17.58 2.92
N ILE A 55 -10.35 17.42 1.81
CA ILE A 55 -10.24 16.17 1.07
C ILE A 55 -8.96 15.46 1.49
N ARG A 56 -9.10 14.19 1.88
CA ARG A 56 -7.97 13.31 2.17
C ARG A 56 -8.16 11.96 1.48
N LEU A 57 -7.27 11.65 0.54
CA LEU A 57 -7.23 10.42 -0.23
C LEU A 57 -5.94 9.66 0.07
N ARG A 58 -6.04 8.40 0.45
CA ARG A 58 -4.89 7.54 0.73
C ARG A 58 -4.87 6.38 -0.26
N THR A 59 -3.77 6.24 -0.97
CA THR A 59 -3.48 5.06 -1.79
C THR A 59 -2.55 4.14 -1.02
N LYS A 60 -2.88 2.85 -1.01
CA LYS A 60 -2.09 1.81 -0.34
C LYS A 60 -1.79 0.73 -1.37
N THR A 61 -0.53 0.53 -1.69
CA THR A 61 -0.10 -0.49 -2.64
C THR A 61 0.76 -1.52 -1.94
N VAL A 62 0.51 -2.80 -2.23
CA VAL A 62 1.43 -3.90 -1.95
C VAL A 62 1.70 -4.60 -3.27
N LYS A 63 2.89 -4.38 -3.81
CA LYS A 63 3.37 -5.10 -4.99
C LYS A 63 4.04 -6.40 -4.54
N LEU A 64 3.50 -7.52 -5.01
CA LEU A 64 3.93 -8.88 -4.76
C LEU A 64 5.13 -9.23 -5.65
N LEU A 65 5.80 -10.32 -5.32
CA LEU A 65 6.85 -10.93 -6.13
C LEU A 65 6.29 -11.28 -7.51
N ASP A 66 7.07 -11.00 -8.53
CA ASP A 66 6.79 -11.40 -9.91
C ASP A 66 7.15 -12.87 -10.11
N GLU A 67 6.30 -13.60 -10.83
CA GLU A 67 6.45 -15.04 -11.11
C GLU A 67 6.89 -15.90 -9.90
N PRO A 68 6.16 -15.88 -8.75
CA PRO A 68 6.62 -16.54 -7.55
C PRO A 68 6.61 -18.06 -7.68
N SER A 69 7.56 -18.72 -7.02
CA SER A 69 7.48 -20.15 -6.74
C SER A 69 6.27 -20.48 -5.84
N VAL A 70 5.93 -21.75 -5.69
CA VAL A 70 4.84 -22.18 -4.80
C VAL A 70 5.12 -21.75 -3.36
N GLU A 71 6.37 -21.90 -2.92
CA GLU A 71 6.87 -21.54 -1.60
C GLU A 71 6.77 -20.02 -1.37
N GLU A 72 7.19 -19.24 -2.36
CA GLU A 72 7.10 -17.78 -2.32
C GLU A 72 5.65 -17.31 -2.30
N LEU A 73 4.76 -17.93 -3.09
CA LEU A 73 3.34 -17.62 -3.09
C LEU A 73 2.70 -17.91 -1.73
N ILE A 74 3.02 -19.05 -1.10
CA ILE A 74 2.55 -19.39 0.25
C ILE A 74 3.01 -18.32 1.24
N ALA A 75 4.30 -17.98 1.23
CA ALA A 75 4.85 -16.97 2.13
C ALA A 75 4.20 -15.60 1.94
N GLN A 76 3.94 -15.19 0.70
CA GLN A 76 3.24 -13.93 0.39
C GLN A 76 1.80 -13.91 0.89
N VAL A 77 1.06 -15.01 0.74
CA VAL A 77 -0.30 -15.13 1.27
C VAL A 77 -0.29 -15.07 2.81
N SER A 78 0.64 -15.77 3.47
CA SER A 78 0.83 -15.69 4.92
C SER A 78 1.14 -14.26 5.38
N LEU A 79 2.01 -13.54 4.66
CA LEU A 79 2.30 -12.13 4.92
C LEU A 79 1.06 -11.28 4.79
N LEU A 80 0.33 -11.38 3.67
CA LEU A 80 -0.87 -10.59 3.42
C LEU A 80 -1.94 -10.82 4.50
N GLN A 81 -2.14 -12.06 4.95
CA GLN A 81 -3.07 -12.36 6.04
C GLN A 81 -2.69 -11.63 7.33
N SER A 82 -1.40 -11.57 7.65
CA SER A 82 -0.90 -10.84 8.82
C SER A 82 -0.95 -9.32 8.64
N TRP A 83 -0.68 -8.82 7.43
CA TRP A 83 -0.52 -7.40 7.11
C TRP A 83 -1.84 -6.69 6.86
N LEU A 84 -2.84 -7.36 6.28
CA LEU A 84 -4.09 -6.74 5.84
C LEU A 84 -4.80 -5.94 6.95
N PRO A 85 -4.90 -6.42 8.21
CA PRO A 85 -5.48 -5.62 9.30
C PRO A 85 -4.74 -4.28 9.51
N HIS A 86 -3.41 -4.29 9.49
CA HIS A 86 -2.59 -3.10 9.66
C HIS A 86 -2.70 -2.15 8.46
N ILE A 87 -2.74 -2.70 7.25
CA ILE A 87 -2.91 -1.92 6.02
C ILE A 87 -4.26 -1.18 6.06
N VAL A 88 -5.34 -1.88 6.43
CA VAL A 88 -6.69 -1.32 6.51
C VAL A 88 -6.79 -0.26 7.61
N SER A 89 -6.21 -0.49 8.78
CA SER A 89 -6.30 0.44 9.92
C SER A 89 -5.37 1.64 9.82
N LYS A 90 -4.32 1.59 8.99
CA LYS A 90 -3.32 2.66 8.88
C LYS A 90 -3.96 3.94 8.33
N ASP A 91 -3.83 5.06 9.04
CA ASP A 91 -4.41 6.34 8.62
C ASP A 91 -3.54 7.13 7.63
N ALA A 92 -2.60 6.46 6.98
CA ALA A 92 -1.72 7.02 5.95
C ALA A 92 -1.73 6.16 4.68
N GLY A 93 -1.40 6.78 3.55
CA GLY A 93 -1.02 6.07 2.33
C GLY A 93 0.23 5.23 2.55
N MET A 94 0.44 4.26 1.66
CA MET A 94 1.53 3.29 1.76
C MET A 94 1.89 2.79 0.37
N ASP A 95 3.15 2.48 0.16
CA ASP A 95 3.63 1.90 -1.09
C ASP A 95 4.74 0.90 -0.78
N VAL A 96 4.41 -0.38 -0.89
CA VAL A 96 5.27 -1.52 -0.55
C VAL A 96 5.56 -2.32 -1.82
N ASP A 97 6.81 -2.76 -1.97
CA ASP A 97 7.30 -3.53 -3.11
C ASP A 97 8.09 -4.74 -2.60
N LEU A 98 7.57 -5.95 -2.75
CA LEU A 98 8.33 -7.15 -2.48
C LEU A 98 9.26 -7.39 -3.67
N MET A 99 10.51 -6.91 -3.56
CA MET A 99 11.49 -6.98 -4.66
C MET A 99 12.15 -8.34 -4.84
N GLY A 100 12.04 -9.24 -3.86
CA GLY A 100 12.66 -10.57 -3.91
C GLY A 100 12.56 -11.35 -2.59
N SER A 101 12.78 -12.66 -2.67
CA SER A 101 12.74 -13.60 -1.54
C SER A 101 14.10 -13.88 -0.87
N GLN A 102 15.17 -13.26 -1.37
CA GLN A 102 16.55 -13.54 -0.94
C GLN A 102 17.06 -12.61 0.17
N ASP A 103 16.32 -11.56 0.49
CA ASP A 103 16.72 -10.54 1.47
C ASP A 103 15.72 -10.47 2.63
N ASP A 104 15.97 -11.28 3.66
CA ASP A 104 15.20 -11.29 4.91
C ASP A 104 15.30 -9.97 5.68
N HIS A 105 16.41 -9.23 5.51
CA HIS A 105 16.58 -7.91 6.16
C HIS A 105 15.65 -6.89 5.51
N TYR A 106 15.56 -6.88 4.19
CA TYR A 106 14.58 -6.08 3.46
C TYR A 106 13.14 -6.44 3.86
N LEU A 107 12.81 -7.73 3.92
CA LEU A 107 11.48 -8.18 4.36
C LEU A 107 11.14 -7.69 5.77
N THR A 108 12.10 -7.77 6.70
CA THR A 108 11.94 -7.27 8.07
C THR A 108 11.68 -5.77 8.11
N GLU A 109 12.40 -4.99 7.30
CA GLU A 109 12.19 -3.54 7.21
C GLU A 109 10.81 -3.20 6.64
N VAL A 110 10.38 -3.89 5.58
CA VAL A 110 9.03 -3.72 5.01
C VAL A 110 7.96 -4.11 6.03
N HIS A 111 8.15 -5.23 6.73
CA HIS A 111 7.23 -5.67 7.79
C HIS A 111 7.06 -4.58 8.85
N ARG A 112 8.17 -4.03 9.36
CA ARG A 112 8.16 -2.93 10.33
C ARG A 112 7.43 -1.69 9.80
N GLN A 113 7.59 -1.36 8.52
CA GLN A 113 6.85 -0.26 7.89
C GLN A 113 5.34 -0.51 7.82
N VAL A 114 4.90 -1.76 7.63
CA VAL A 114 3.50 -2.13 7.53
C VAL A 114 2.85 -2.24 8.92
N THR A 115 3.47 -2.98 9.83
CA THR A 115 2.88 -3.38 11.13
C THR A 115 3.27 -2.45 12.27
N GLY A 116 4.43 -1.80 12.18
CA GLY A 116 5.04 -1.05 13.28
C GLY A 116 5.78 -1.92 14.30
N THR A 117 5.86 -3.24 14.10
CA THR A 117 6.55 -4.17 15.01
C THR A 117 7.99 -4.42 14.54
N ASN A 118 8.86 -4.86 15.47
CA ASN A 118 10.27 -5.16 15.19
C ASN A 118 10.52 -6.67 15.09
N ASP A 119 9.53 -7.42 14.62
CA ASP A 119 9.65 -8.87 14.46
C ASP A 119 10.62 -9.16 13.31
N VAL A 120 11.51 -10.12 13.52
CA VAL A 120 12.43 -10.59 12.47
C VAL A 120 11.65 -11.50 11.54
N MET A 121 11.63 -11.17 10.26
CA MET A 121 10.88 -11.90 9.25
C MET A 121 11.82 -12.70 8.36
N ARG A 122 11.43 -13.94 8.05
CA ARG A 122 12.16 -14.80 7.13
C ARG A 122 11.24 -15.49 6.15
N TRP A 123 11.61 -15.47 4.88
CA TRP A 123 10.81 -16.07 3.81
C TRP A 123 10.53 -17.56 4.03
N ARG A 124 11.54 -18.32 4.47
CA ARG A 124 11.41 -19.76 4.71
C ARG A 124 10.42 -20.12 5.80
N GLU A 125 10.42 -19.35 6.90
CA GLU A 125 9.52 -19.55 8.03
C GLU A 125 8.06 -19.27 7.62
N LEU A 126 7.84 -18.26 6.78
CA LEU A 126 6.52 -17.89 6.25
C LEU A 126 5.96 -18.91 5.25
N ALA A 127 6.85 -19.60 4.53
CA ALA A 127 6.47 -20.67 3.61
C ALA A 127 6.10 -21.98 4.33
N SER A 128 6.21 -22.04 5.67
CA SER A 128 6.03 -23.26 6.46
C SER A 128 6.94 -24.42 6.02
N ILE A 129 8.13 -24.08 5.50
CA ILE A 129 9.14 -25.04 5.09
C ILE A 129 10.12 -25.20 6.27
N PRO A 130 10.41 -26.43 6.71
CA PRO A 130 11.37 -26.69 7.78
C PRO A 130 12.80 -26.26 7.44
#